data_AF-A0A255GSF4-F1
#
_entry.id   AF-A0A255GSF4-F1
#
_cell.length_a   1.000
_cell.length_b   1.000
_cell.length_c   1.000
_cell.angle_alpha   90.00
_cell.angle_beta   90.00
_cell.angle_gamma   90.00
#
_symmetry.space_group_name_H-M   'P 1'
#
loop_
_entity.id
_entity.type
_entity.pdbx_description
1 polymer ?
#
loop_
_entity_poly.entity_id
_entity_poly.type
_entity_poly.pdbx_seq_one_letter_code
_entity_poly.pdbx_strand_id
1 'polypeptide(L)'
;MGLPAKAFLKSGAAVPTILSPTPSLTGAAVSVSGAIGFVGLVVPNVGRLLVGADHRRLVPCAALLGALVLVWADTAARTVLAPTEVPIGILTAVVGVPAFVLAIRRQVVDPR
;
A
#
# COMPACT_ATOMS: atom_id res chain seq x y z
N MET A 1 7.84 -36.59 19.91
CA MET A 1 7.30 -36.57 18.53
C MET A 1 5.86 -36.07 18.58
N GLY A 2 5.59 -34.76 18.42
CA GLY A 2 4.23 -34.25 18.66
C GLY A 2 3.95 -32.74 18.60
N LEU A 3 4.73 -31.94 17.85
CA LEU A 3 4.48 -30.48 17.77
C LEU A 3 4.67 -29.91 16.34
N PRO A 4 3.70 -30.11 15.42
CA PRO A 4 3.49 -29.11 14.36
C PRO A 4 2.05 -28.58 14.22
N ALA A 5 1.05 -29.14 14.91
CA ALA A 5 -0.37 -28.78 14.68
C ALA A 5 -0.82 -27.46 15.35
N LYS A 6 -0.28 -27.11 16.52
CA LYS A 6 -0.72 -25.91 17.29
C LYS A 6 -0.27 -24.60 16.64
N ALA A 7 0.81 -24.60 15.88
CA ALA A 7 1.32 -23.42 15.18
C ALA A 7 0.42 -23.02 14.00
N PHE A 8 -0.18 -24.00 13.31
CA PHE A 8 -1.08 -23.75 12.18
C PHE A 8 -2.45 -23.21 12.63
N LEU A 9 -2.99 -23.73 13.74
CA LEU A 9 -4.25 -23.25 14.34
C LEU A 9 -4.20 -21.78 14.81
N LYS A 10 -3.03 -21.27 15.21
CA LYS A 10 -2.87 -19.86 15.61
C LYS A 10 -2.87 -18.88 14.43
N SER A 11 -2.57 -19.34 13.21
CA SER A 11 -2.59 -18.47 12.02
C SER A 11 -4.00 -18.02 11.65
N GLY A 12 -5.03 -18.84 11.91
CA GLY A 12 -6.43 -18.46 11.69
C GLY A 12 -6.91 -17.32 12.60
N ALA A 13 -6.29 -17.14 13.77
CA ALA A 13 -6.63 -16.08 14.71
C ALA A 13 -6.02 -14.72 14.37
N ALA A 14 -4.97 -14.65 13.54
CA ALA A 14 -4.30 -13.39 13.20
C ALA A 14 -5.08 -12.56 12.18
N VAL A 15 -5.73 -13.23 11.21
CA VAL A 15 -6.53 -12.59 10.16
C VAL A 15 -7.66 -11.71 10.73
N PRO A 16 -8.51 -12.19 11.66
CA PRO A 16 -9.56 -11.34 12.23
C PRO A 16 -9.01 -10.19 13.07
N THR A 17 -7.86 -10.35 13.73
CA THR A 17 -7.22 -9.28 14.52
C THR A 17 -6.70 -8.14 13.64
N ILE A 18 -6.23 -8.44 12.42
CA ILE A 18 -5.78 -7.42 11.47
C ILE A 18 -6.98 -6.80 10.74
N LEU A 19 -8.00 -7.60 10.44
CA LEU A 19 -9.18 -7.14 9.71
C LEU A 19 -10.06 -6.17 10.50
N SER A 20 -10.02 -6.12 11.83
CA SER A 20 -10.82 -5.16 12.60
C SER A 20 -10.33 -3.70 12.50
N PRO A 21 -9.04 -3.38 12.70
CA PRO A 21 -8.56 -1.99 12.63
C PRO A 21 -8.33 -1.49 11.19
N THR A 22 -7.84 -2.32 10.26
CA THR A 22 -7.37 -1.85 8.94
C THR A 22 -8.47 -1.24 8.06
N PRO A 23 -9.61 -1.90 7.78
CA PRO A 23 -10.70 -1.31 7.01
C PRO A 23 -11.40 -0.18 7.76
N SER A 24 -11.42 -0.19 9.10
CA SER A 24 -11.98 0.92 9.89
C SER A 24 -11.16 2.21 9.70
N LEU A 25 -9.83 2.11 9.80
CA LEU A 25 -8.90 3.22 9.53
C LEU A 25 -8.96 3.66 8.06
N THR A 26 -9.01 2.70 7.14
CA THR A 26 -9.06 2.98 5.70
C THR A 26 -10.38 3.65 5.30
N GLY A 27 -11.51 3.14 5.79
CA GLY A 27 -12.84 3.70 5.54
C GLY A 27 -12.99 5.11 6.07
N ALA A 28 -12.45 5.39 7.27
CA ALA A 28 -12.42 6.74 7.83
C ALA A 28 -11.59 7.73 6.98
N ALA A 29 -10.49 7.28 6.36
CA ALA A 29 -9.68 8.13 5.47
C ALA A 29 -10.32 8.34 4.09
N VAL A 30 -10.92 7.28 3.52
CA VAL A 30 -11.55 7.30 2.18
C VAL A 30 -12.85 8.11 2.17
N SER A 31 -13.59 8.17 3.28
CA SER A 31 -14.82 8.98 3.36
C SER A 31 -14.56 10.49 3.19
N VAL A 32 -13.37 10.97 3.55
CA VAL A 32 -12.98 12.38 3.44
C VAL A 32 -12.22 12.66 2.14
N SER A 33 -11.29 11.77 1.75
CA SER A 33 -10.38 12.00 0.62
C SER A 33 -10.85 11.39 -0.71
N GLY A 34 -11.90 10.57 -0.69
CA GLY A 34 -12.30 9.75 -1.83
C GLY A 34 -11.42 8.51 -2.00
N ALA A 35 -11.68 7.73 -3.04
CA ALA A 35 -10.97 6.48 -3.29
C ALA A 35 -9.53 6.73 -3.80
N ILE A 36 -8.54 6.22 -3.08
CA ILE A 36 -7.12 6.29 -3.44
C ILE A 36 -6.62 4.89 -3.81
N GLY A 37 -6.20 4.72 -5.07
CA GLY A 37 -5.66 3.46 -5.58
C GLY A 37 -4.13 3.41 -5.53
N PHE A 38 -3.57 2.20 -5.70
CA PHE A 38 -2.13 1.91 -5.91
C PHE A 38 -1.16 2.22 -4.76
N VAL A 39 -1.37 3.26 -3.95
CA VAL A 39 -0.44 3.64 -2.86
C VAL A 39 -0.23 2.47 -1.89
N GLY A 40 -1.31 1.82 -1.45
CA GLY A 40 -1.26 0.65 -0.56
C GLY A 40 -0.57 -0.58 -1.17
N LEU A 41 -0.36 -0.61 -2.49
CA LEU A 41 0.35 -1.68 -3.18
C LEU A 41 1.81 -1.29 -3.47
N VAL A 42 2.07 -0.07 -3.93
CA VAL A 42 3.41 0.39 -4.31
C VAL A 42 4.29 0.64 -3.09
N VAL A 43 3.77 1.37 -2.09
CA VAL A 43 4.53 1.82 -0.92
C VAL A 43 5.14 0.67 -0.11
N PRO A 44 4.40 -0.39 0.30
CA PRO A 44 5.01 -1.47 1.05
C PRO A 44 6.00 -2.29 0.22
N ASN A 45 5.83 -2.37 -1.11
CA ASN A 45 6.79 -3.03 -1.98
C ASN A 45 8.10 -2.23 -2.07
N VAL A 46 8.03 -0.91 -2.24
CA VAL A 46 9.21 -0.04 -2.18
C VAL A 46 9.85 -0.08 -0.79
N GLY A 47 9.05 -0.04 0.28
CA GLY A 47 9.54 -0.18 1.64
C GLY A 47 10.29 -1.50 1.87
N ARG A 48 9.81 -2.62 1.30
CA ARG A 48 10.49 -3.92 1.37
C ARG A 48 11.86 -3.89 0.69
N LEU A 49 12.01 -3.16 -0.41
CA LEU A 49 13.31 -2.98 -1.06
C LEU A 49 14.27 -2.12 -0.23
N LEU A 50 13.75 -1.20 0.58
CA LEU A 50 14.54 -0.27 1.39
C LEU A 50 14.97 -0.83 2.75
N VAL A 51 14.06 -1.50 3.48
CA VAL A 51 14.31 -1.96 4.87
C VAL A 51 14.21 -3.48 5.05
N GLY A 52 13.94 -4.22 3.97
CA GLY A 52 13.76 -5.67 4.00
C GLY A 52 12.36 -6.12 4.41
N ALA A 53 12.20 -7.43 4.65
CA ALA A 53 10.91 -8.07 4.90
C ALA A 53 10.47 -8.07 6.39
N ASP A 54 11.27 -7.49 7.29
CA ASP A 54 10.93 -7.45 8.72
C ASP A 54 9.81 -6.45 9.00
N HIS A 55 8.64 -6.96 9.41
CA HIS A 55 7.42 -6.17 9.61
C HIS A 55 7.58 -5.08 10.68
N ARG A 56 8.44 -5.28 11.69
CA ARG A 56 8.70 -4.24 12.72
C ARG A 56 9.29 -2.97 12.14
N ARG A 57 10.08 -3.09 11.07
CA ARG A 57 10.72 -1.95 10.38
C ARG A 57 9.90 -1.51 9.17
N LEU A 58 9.30 -2.47 8.48
CA LEU A 58 8.52 -2.23 7.28
C LEU A 58 7.27 -1.40 7.56
N VAL A 59 6.52 -1.70 8.63
CA VAL A 59 5.29 -0.96 8.97
C VAL A 59 5.53 0.54 9.18
N PRO A 60 6.48 0.98 10.04
CA PRO A 60 6.75 2.41 10.20
C PRO A 60 7.34 3.06 8.94
N CYS A 61 8.20 2.36 8.20
CA CYS A 61 8.71 2.89 6.93
C CYS A 61 7.61 3.06 5.88
N ALA A 62 6.71 2.08 5.75
CA ALA A 62 5.59 2.16 4.82
C ALA A 62 4.61 3.29 5.20
N ALA A 63 4.38 3.52 6.49
CA ALA A 63 3.56 4.65 6.95
C ALA A 63 4.19 6.00 6.56
N LEU A 64 5.50 6.18 6.79
CA LEU A 64 6.22 7.42 6.43
C LEU A 64 6.29 7.65 4.92
N LEU A 65 6.67 6.61 4.16
CA LEU A 65 6.73 6.68 2.70
C LEU A 65 5.34 6.94 2.10
N GLY A 66 4.31 6.29 2.65
CA GLY A 66 2.93 6.50 2.23
C GLY A 66 2.47 7.93 2.46
N ALA A 67 2.70 8.47 3.66
CA ALA A 67 2.38 9.85 3.99
C ALA A 67 3.10 10.85 3.05
N LEU A 68 4.39 10.64 2.80
CA LEU A 68 5.17 11.49 1.89
C LEU A 68 4.59 11.46 0.48
N VAL A 69 4.36 10.27 -0.09
CA VAL A 69 3.79 10.11 -1.43
C VAL A 69 2.41 10.77 -1.52
N LEU A 70 1.57 10.60 -0.50
CA LEU A 70 0.22 11.15 -0.49
C LEU A 70 0.20 12.68 -0.45
N VAL A 71 1.05 13.29 0.39
CA VAL A 71 1.16 14.76 0.49
C VAL A 71 1.63 15.36 -0.83
N TRP A 72 2.66 14.77 -1.45
CA TRP A 72 3.13 15.21 -2.76
C TRP A 72 2.08 15.03 -3.85
N ALA A 73 1.36 13.92 -3.85
CA ALA A 73 0.30 13.65 -4.82
C ALA A 73 -0.90 14.60 -4.63
N ASP A 74 -1.30 14.93 -3.39
CA ASP A 74 -2.39 15.87 -3.10
C ASP A 74 -2.01 17.29 -3.53
N THR A 75 -0.77 17.70 -3.25
CA THR A 75 -0.23 18.99 -3.69
C THR A 75 -0.22 19.08 -5.22
N ALA A 76 0.22 18.02 -5.91
CA ALA A 76 0.20 17.96 -7.37
C ALA A 76 -1.25 17.98 -7.93
N ALA A 77 -2.17 17.25 -7.29
CA ALA A 77 -3.58 17.22 -7.70
C ALA A 77 -4.25 18.59 -7.65
N ARG A 78 -3.91 19.39 -6.63
CA ARG A 78 -4.44 20.75 -6.46
C ARG A 78 -3.78 21.78 -7.39
N THR A 79 -2.59 21.51 -7.92
CA THR A 79 -1.79 22.51 -8.65
C THR A 79 -1.76 22.30 -10.16
N VAL A 80 -1.83 21.07 -10.66
CA VAL A 80 -1.61 20.76 -12.09
C VAL A 80 -2.80 21.16 -12.98
N LEU A 81 -4.03 21.17 -12.46
CA LEU A 81 -5.26 21.38 -13.25
C LEU A 81 -6.21 22.42 -12.64
N ALA A 82 -5.70 23.44 -11.95
CA ALA A 82 -6.54 24.54 -11.48
C ALA A 82 -7.31 25.19 -12.67
N PRO A 83 -8.65 25.37 -12.60
CA PRO A 83 -9.52 25.35 -11.42
C PRO A 83 -10.31 24.03 -11.22
N THR A 84 -10.05 22.99 -12.01
CA THR A 84 -10.77 21.71 -11.92
C THR A 84 -10.12 20.80 -10.87
N GLU A 85 -10.86 20.47 -9.83
CA GLU A 85 -10.40 19.52 -8.81
C GLU A 85 -10.35 18.11 -9.40
N VAL A 86 -9.13 17.61 -9.65
CA VAL A 86 -8.92 16.23 -10.08
C VAL A 86 -8.80 15.32 -8.86
N PRO A 87 -9.58 14.23 -8.78
CA PRO A 87 -9.41 13.24 -7.73
C PRO A 87 -7.98 12.69 -7.73
N ILE A 88 -7.31 12.78 -6.58
CA ILE A 88 -5.95 12.27 -6.39
C ILE A 88 -5.81 10.78 -6.76
N GLY A 89 -6.90 10.00 -6.66
CA GLY A 89 -6.98 8.61 -7.10
C GLY A 89 -6.66 8.41 -8.58
N ILE A 90 -7.05 9.35 -9.45
CA ILE A 90 -6.77 9.29 -10.89
C ILE A 90 -5.29 9.53 -11.15
N LEU A 91 -4.71 10.55 -10.51
CA LEU A 91 -3.28 10.89 -10.66
C LEU A 91 -2.38 9.77 -10.16
N THR A 92 -2.71 9.20 -9.00
CA THR A 92 -1.99 8.06 -8.45
C THR A 92 -2.15 6.81 -9.30
N ALA A 93 -3.29 6.60 -9.97
CA ALA A 93 -3.47 5.49 -10.92
C ALA A 93 -2.65 5.68 -12.21
N VAL A 94 -2.57 6.90 -12.76
CA VAL A 94 -1.76 7.19 -13.95
C VAL A 94 -0.29 6.84 -13.74
N VAL A 95 0.23 7.07 -12.53
CA VAL A 95 1.61 6.72 -12.18
C VAL A 95 1.75 5.27 -11.71
N GLY A 96 0.79 4.79 -10.92
CA GLY A 96 0.81 3.47 -10.30
C GLY A 96 0.61 2.32 -11.27
N VAL A 97 -0.25 2.48 -12.28
CA VAL A 97 -0.52 1.45 -13.30
C VAL A 97 0.75 1.11 -14.10
N PRO A 98 1.49 2.09 -14.69
CA PRO A 98 2.77 1.81 -15.36
C PRO A 98 3.77 1.13 -14.44
N ALA A 99 3.93 1.62 -13.20
CA ALA A 99 4.86 1.06 -12.23
C ALA A 99 4.53 -0.41 -11.92
N PHE A 100 3.24 -0.72 -11.76
CA PHE A 100 2.76 -2.07 -11.52
C PHE A 100 2.97 -3.00 -12.71
N VAL A 101 2.65 -2.53 -13.93
CA VAL A 101 2.88 -3.29 -15.16
C VAL A 101 4.37 -3.60 -15.35
N LEU A 102 5.25 -2.62 -15.07
CA LEU A 102 6.70 -2.82 -15.12
C LEU A 102 7.17 -3.84 -14.09
N ALA A 103 6.62 -3.81 -12.87
CA ALA A 103 6.95 -4.79 -11.83
C ALA A 103 6.58 -6.22 -12.26
N ILE A 104 5.38 -6.42 -12.83
CA ILE A 104 4.95 -7.73 -13.33
C ILE A 104 5.82 -8.18 -14.51
N ARG A 105 6.10 -7.28 -15.47
CA ARG A 105 6.94 -7.63 -16.62
C ARG A 105 8.32 -8.12 -16.20
N ARG A 106 8.93 -7.54 -15.16
CA ARG A 106 10.22 -8.00 -14.63
C ARG A 106 10.15 -9.40 -14.05
N GLN A 107 9.07 -9.76 -13.35
CA GLN A 107 8.88 -11.10 -12.80
C GLN A 107 8.67 -12.17 -13.88
N VAL A 108 8.00 -11.82 -14.97
CA VAL A 108 7.81 -12.75 -16.10
C VAL A 108 9.11 -12.97 -16.89
N VAL A 109 9.95 -11.93 -17.00
CA VAL A 109 11.20 -12.01 -17.77
C VAL A 109 12.36 -12.66 -16.99
N ASP A 110 12.36 -12.62 -15.66
CA ASP A 110 13.41 -13.24 -14.83
C ASP A 110 12.83 -14.34 -13.91
N PRO A 111 12.57 -15.56 -14.44
CA PRO A 111 12.12 -16.71 -13.66
C PRO A 111 13.34 -17.42 -13.06
N ARG A 112 13.84 -16.93 -11.93
CA ARG A 112 14.78 -17.70 -11.09
C ARG A 112 14.06 -18.37 -9.93
#